data_AF-A0A8X6W7V0-F1
#
_entry.id   AF-A0A8X6W7V0-F1
#
_cell.length_a   1.000
_cell.length_b   1.000
_cell.length_c   1.000
_cell.angle_alpha   90.00
_cell.angle_beta   90.00
_cell.angle_gamma   90.00
#
_symmetry.space_group_name_H-M   'P 1'
#
loop_
_entity.id
_entity.type
_entity.pdbx_description
1 polymer ?
#
loop_
_entity_poly.entity_id
_entity_poly.type
_entity_poly.pdbx_seq_one_letter_code
_entity_poly.pdbx_strand_id
1 'polypeptide(L)'
;MEGVGVSPSMARSHSDHHPKPGKNPLSYRPIEFTSCLCIIGNEQADTSALSAIILLEVLLSDMKSVISRRKQRSAFDQVSEFDRRRIESYRDCGLSFREIGSPVGRNQTNVMRICDCWMQEGTTDRRGQSHPPQCTTSREDRQIVRMAVTDRPLTSRNVAQHIESITHHSVSARTIRRRLLQSGLSARRPLLGLPLTQSHRRLRRQWCDERRMWAA
;
A
#
# COMPACT_ATOMS: atom_id res chain seq x y z
N MET A 1 -28.69 43.16 -44.15
CA MET A 1 -27.46 43.88 -43.78
C MET A 1 -27.49 44.02 -42.27
N GLU A 2 -26.80 43.28 -41.43
CA GLU A 2 -25.74 42.27 -41.46
C GLU A 2 -26.01 41.47 -40.15
N GLY A 3 -26.10 40.15 -40.12
CA GLY A 3 -24.96 39.26 -40.21
C GLY A 3 -24.18 39.11 -38.88
N VAL A 4 -24.84 38.87 -37.72
CA VAL A 4 -24.11 38.55 -36.48
C VAL A 4 -23.81 37.06 -36.45
N GLY A 5 -22.61 36.71 -36.93
CA GLY A 5 -22.09 35.35 -36.95
C GLY A 5 -21.89 34.78 -35.55
N VAL A 6 -22.63 33.69 -35.28
CA VAL A 6 -22.41 32.80 -34.14
C VAL A 6 -21.07 32.10 -34.35
N SER A 7 -20.07 32.42 -33.52
CA SER A 7 -18.78 31.72 -33.52
C SER A 7 -18.94 30.32 -32.90
N PRO A 8 -18.48 29.25 -33.55
CA PRO A 8 -18.61 27.89 -33.02
C PRO A 8 -17.74 27.65 -31.78
N SER A 9 -18.37 27.05 -30.77
CA SER A 9 -17.75 26.40 -29.62
C SER A 9 -16.71 25.36 -30.07
N MET A 10 -15.43 25.65 -29.87
CA MET A 10 -14.39 24.62 -29.90
C MET A 10 -14.25 24.00 -28.51
N ALA A 11 -14.99 22.91 -28.30
CA ALA A 11 -14.70 21.95 -27.26
C ALA A 11 -13.27 21.41 -27.46
N ARG A 12 -12.32 21.82 -26.61
CA ARG A 12 -11.04 21.11 -26.50
C ARG A 12 -11.31 19.79 -25.81
N SER A 13 -11.44 18.74 -26.61
CA SER A 13 -11.27 17.36 -26.17
C SER A 13 -9.87 17.20 -25.56
N HIS A 14 -9.77 17.28 -24.23
CA HIS A 14 -8.60 16.78 -23.53
C HIS A 14 -8.64 15.25 -23.60
N SER A 15 -7.94 14.69 -24.57
CA SER A 15 -7.64 13.26 -24.58
C SER A 15 -6.68 12.96 -23.42
N ASP A 16 -7.23 12.40 -22.34
CA ASP A 16 -6.46 11.80 -21.25
C ASP A 16 -5.67 10.60 -21.78
N HIS A 17 -4.47 10.85 -22.28
CA HIS A 17 -3.52 9.80 -22.62
C HIS A 17 -2.80 9.36 -21.35
N HIS A 18 -3.45 8.47 -20.59
CA HIS A 18 -2.77 7.71 -19.55
C HIS A 18 -1.72 6.78 -20.19
N PRO A 19 -0.41 6.91 -19.88
CA PRO A 19 0.57 5.93 -20.32
C PRO A 19 0.30 4.61 -19.59
N LYS A 20 -0.06 3.57 -20.36
CA LYS A 20 -0.21 2.20 -19.85
C LYS A 20 1.13 1.72 -19.27
N PRO A 21 1.15 1.04 -18.12
CA PRO A 21 2.37 0.42 -17.61
C PRO A 21 2.83 -0.67 -18.58
N GLY A 22 3.95 -0.42 -19.25
CA GLY A 22 4.65 -1.40 -20.06
C GLY A 22 4.98 -2.63 -19.22
N LYS A 23 4.45 -3.78 -19.65
CA LYS A 23 4.87 -5.09 -19.17
C LYS A 23 6.31 -5.28 -19.63
N ASN A 24 7.29 -5.08 -18.74
CA ASN A 24 8.65 -5.56 -18.97
C ASN A 24 8.67 -7.06 -18.68
N PRO A 25 8.92 -7.94 -19.67
CA PRO A 25 9.07 -9.36 -19.44
C PRO A 25 10.51 -9.62 -18.97
N LEU A 26 10.77 -9.41 -17.67
CA LEU A 26 11.94 -10.01 -17.04
C LEU A 26 11.63 -11.49 -16.82
N SER A 27 11.83 -12.26 -17.90
CA SER A 27 12.03 -13.71 -17.89
C SER A 27 13.15 -14.03 -16.92
N TYR A 28 12.79 -14.38 -15.68
CA TYR A 28 13.69 -15.04 -14.75
C TYR A 28 13.83 -16.48 -15.23
N ARG A 29 14.94 -16.81 -15.90
CA ARG A 29 15.32 -18.19 -16.18
C ARG A 29 16.02 -18.76 -14.95
N PRO A 30 15.54 -19.86 -14.34
CA PRO A 30 16.30 -20.58 -13.33
C PRO A 30 17.58 -21.12 -13.96
N ILE A 31 18.72 -20.92 -13.28
CA ILE A 31 19.95 -21.63 -13.59
C ILE A 31 19.76 -23.05 -13.06
N GLU A 32 19.47 -23.97 -13.98
CA GLU A 32 19.47 -25.42 -13.73
C GLU A 32 20.89 -25.85 -13.34
N PHE A 33 21.12 -26.10 -12.05
CA PHE A 33 22.29 -26.84 -11.57
C PHE A 33 21.99 -28.33 -11.66
N THR A 34 22.12 -28.88 -12.85
CA THR A 34 22.17 -30.33 -13.07
C THR A 34 23.41 -30.66 -13.89
N SER A 35 24.50 -30.99 -13.18
CA SER A 35 25.45 -32.04 -13.59
C SER A 35 26.64 -32.05 -12.62
N CYS A 36 26.64 -33.02 -11.72
CA CYS A 36 27.83 -33.68 -11.20
C CYS A 36 27.36 -34.97 -10.53
N LEU A 37 27.08 -35.97 -11.36
CA LEU A 37 26.77 -37.32 -10.91
C LEU A 37 27.92 -38.22 -11.36
N CYS A 38 28.78 -38.55 -10.39
CA CYS A 38 29.72 -39.67 -10.29
C CYS A 38 30.32 -39.50 -8.88
N ILE A 39 30.24 -40.42 -7.91
CA ILE A 39 30.76 -41.79 -7.91
C ILE A 39 30.08 -42.59 -6.76
N ILE A 40 29.53 -43.75 -7.12
CA ILE A 40 29.48 -45.07 -6.43
C ILE A 40 29.17 -45.12 -4.92
N GLY A 41 27.97 -45.66 -4.63
CA GLY A 41 27.76 -46.90 -3.86
C GLY A 41 28.01 -46.89 -2.36
N ASN A 42 26.93 -46.98 -1.57
CA ASN A 42 26.83 -48.10 -0.65
C ASN A 42 25.40 -48.42 -0.24
N GLU A 43 25.13 -49.71 -0.30
CA GLU A 43 23.93 -50.41 0.07
C GLU A 43 24.00 -50.67 1.57
N GLN A 44 23.46 -49.77 2.39
CA GLN A 44 23.02 -50.10 3.74
C GLN A 44 21.99 -49.07 4.20
N ALA A 45 20.88 -49.61 4.69
CA ALA A 45 19.67 -48.89 4.98
C ALA A 45 19.82 -47.96 6.18
N ASP A 46 19.89 -46.66 5.93
CA ASP A 46 19.57 -45.66 6.95
C ASP A 46 18.05 -45.49 7.02
N THR A 47 17.37 -46.50 7.57
CA THR A 47 15.99 -46.38 8.07
C THR A 47 15.85 -45.21 9.05
N SER A 48 16.96 -44.76 9.65
CA SER A 48 17.12 -43.55 10.45
C SER A 48 16.94 -42.26 9.64
N ALA A 49 17.46 -42.18 8.42
CA ALA A 49 17.36 -40.97 7.59
C ALA A 49 15.95 -40.81 6.99
N LEU A 50 15.35 -41.91 6.53
CA LEU A 50 13.97 -41.91 6.03
C LEU A 50 12.96 -41.66 7.17
N SER A 51 13.17 -42.23 8.37
CA SER A 51 12.33 -41.92 9.53
C SER A 51 12.50 -40.46 10.00
N ALA A 52 13.70 -39.89 9.93
CA ALA A 52 13.92 -38.47 10.23
C ALA A 52 13.20 -37.53 9.25
N ILE A 53 13.17 -37.86 7.95
CA ILE A 53 12.45 -37.09 6.93
C ILE A 53 10.93 -37.15 7.17
N ILE A 54 10.38 -38.34 7.42
CA ILE A 54 8.94 -38.51 7.71
C ILE A 54 8.56 -37.77 8.99
N LEU A 55 9.38 -37.83 10.05
CA LEU A 55 9.15 -37.08 11.28
C LEU A 55 9.22 -35.57 11.06
N LEU A 56 10.11 -35.08 10.20
CA LEU A 56 10.15 -33.65 9.83
C LEU A 56 8.90 -33.24 9.03
N GLU A 57 8.41 -34.06 8.11
CA GLU A 57 7.18 -33.79 7.35
C GLU A 57 5.94 -33.79 8.23
N VAL A 58 5.84 -34.71 9.19
CA VAL A 58 4.75 -34.78 10.17
C VAL A 58 4.80 -33.57 11.11
N LEU A 59 5.98 -33.22 11.65
CA LEU A 59 6.14 -32.04 12.50
C LEU A 59 5.92 -30.72 11.74
N LEU A 60 6.33 -30.63 10.48
CA LEU A 60 6.05 -29.46 9.64
C LEU A 60 4.56 -29.36 9.28
N SER A 61 3.86 -30.49 9.17
CA SER A 61 2.40 -30.54 8.97
C SER A 61 1.65 -30.11 10.24
N ASP A 62 2.10 -30.55 11.41
CA ASP A 62 1.56 -30.10 12.71
C ASP A 62 1.89 -28.63 12.99
N MET A 63 3.07 -28.15 12.63
CA MET A 63 3.41 -26.73 12.72
C MET A 63 2.54 -25.89 11.77
N LYS A 64 2.23 -26.37 10.57
CA LYS A 64 1.27 -25.71 9.65
C LYS A 64 -0.16 -25.73 10.21
N SER A 65 -0.58 -26.80 10.88
CA SER A 65 -1.91 -26.89 11.53
C SER A 65 -2.03 -25.94 12.74
N VAL A 66 -0.94 -25.78 13.51
CA VAL A 66 -0.83 -24.83 14.63
C VAL A 66 -0.76 -23.38 14.14
N ILE A 67 0.01 -23.09 13.08
CA ILE A 67 0.12 -21.75 12.47
C ILE A 67 -1.17 -21.33 11.75
N SER A 68 -1.99 -22.29 11.29
CA SER A 68 -3.31 -22.04 10.69
C SER A 68 -4.40 -21.63 11.70
N ARG A 69 -4.13 -21.62 13.00
CA ARG A 69 -5.06 -21.08 14.01
C ARG A 69 -5.02 -19.55 14.13
N ARG A 70 -4.67 -18.83 13.06
CA ARG A 70 -5.27 -17.50 12.86
C ARG A 70 -6.74 -17.75 12.56
N LYS A 71 -7.56 -17.71 13.61
CA LYS A 71 -9.02 -17.63 13.53
C LYS A 71 -9.34 -16.61 12.44
N GLN A 72 -9.67 -17.09 11.24
CA GLN A 72 -10.24 -16.27 10.20
C GLN A 72 -11.49 -15.71 10.86
N ARG A 73 -11.45 -14.43 11.25
CA ARG A 73 -12.67 -13.75 11.64
C ARG A 73 -13.53 -13.86 10.39
N SER A 74 -14.64 -14.60 10.47
CA SER A 74 -15.61 -14.64 9.38
C SER A 74 -15.88 -13.18 9.03
N ALA A 75 -15.55 -12.79 7.80
CA ALA A 75 -15.94 -11.48 7.32
C ALA A 75 -17.46 -11.44 7.50
N PHE A 76 -17.95 -10.58 8.38
CA PHE A 76 -19.39 -10.36 8.45
C PHE A 76 -19.78 -9.82 7.08
N ASP A 77 -20.46 -10.63 6.28
CA ASP A 77 -20.92 -10.20 4.97
C ASP A 77 -21.81 -9.00 5.17
N GLN A 78 -21.42 -7.88 4.57
CA GLN A 78 -22.19 -6.66 4.64
C GLN A 78 -23.52 -6.89 3.93
N VAL A 79 -24.59 -6.28 4.44
CA VAL A 79 -25.89 -6.31 3.78
C VAL A 79 -25.74 -5.55 2.47
N SER A 80 -26.13 -6.19 1.37
CA SER A 80 -26.05 -5.57 0.05
C SER A 80 -27.01 -4.38 -0.03
N GLU A 81 -26.76 -3.43 -0.93
CA GLU A 81 -27.71 -2.34 -1.17
C GLU A 81 -29.08 -2.87 -1.58
N PHE A 82 -29.12 -3.90 -2.43
CA PHE A 82 -30.35 -4.56 -2.84
C PHE A 82 -31.13 -5.15 -1.65
N ASP A 83 -30.44 -5.82 -0.74
CA ASP A 83 -31.06 -6.37 0.47
C ASP A 83 -31.59 -5.26 1.40
N ARG A 84 -30.89 -4.12 1.49
CA ARG A 84 -31.39 -2.95 2.24
C ARG A 84 -32.69 -2.42 1.65
N ARG A 85 -32.76 -2.27 0.32
CA ARG A 85 -33.99 -1.85 -0.38
C ARG A 85 -35.12 -2.85 -0.21
N ARG A 86 -34.82 -4.16 -0.22
CA ARG A 86 -35.82 -5.19 0.10
C ARG A 86 -36.33 -5.09 1.53
N ILE A 87 -35.45 -4.82 2.50
CA ILE A 87 -35.84 -4.60 3.91
C ILE A 87 -36.76 -3.38 4.02
N GLU A 88 -36.44 -2.26 3.36
CA GLU A 88 -37.30 -1.07 3.29
C GLU A 88 -38.68 -1.42 2.72
N SER A 89 -38.73 -2.06 1.55
CA SER A 89 -39.98 -2.44 0.90
C SER A 89 -40.85 -3.37 1.76
N TYR A 90 -40.24 -4.39 2.38
CA TYR A 90 -40.99 -5.28 3.28
C TYR A 90 -41.48 -4.57 4.54
N ARG A 91 -40.74 -3.55 5.00
CA ARG A 91 -41.14 -2.73 6.14
C ARG A 91 -42.35 -1.87 5.79
N ASP A 92 -42.40 -1.29 4.60
CA ASP A 92 -43.54 -0.53 4.10
C ASP A 92 -44.80 -1.40 3.93
N CYS A 93 -44.62 -2.69 3.62
CA CYS A 93 -45.70 -3.67 3.61
C CYS A 93 -46.19 -4.11 5.01
N GLY A 94 -45.61 -3.60 6.10
CA GLY A 94 -46.04 -3.89 7.48
C GLY A 94 -45.56 -5.24 8.05
N LEU A 95 -44.59 -5.90 7.42
CA LEU A 95 -44.05 -7.17 7.90
C LEU A 95 -43.26 -7.01 9.21
N SER A 96 -43.27 -8.06 10.05
CA SER A 96 -42.46 -8.08 11.27
C SER A 96 -40.97 -8.28 10.95
N PHE A 97 -40.08 -7.80 11.81
CA PHE A 97 -38.63 -7.91 11.60
C PHE A 97 -38.14 -9.35 11.40
N ARG A 98 -38.81 -10.35 12.00
CA ARG A 98 -38.48 -11.77 11.85
C ARG A 98 -38.88 -12.30 10.47
N GLU A 99 -40.05 -11.89 9.98
CA GLU A 99 -40.56 -12.26 8.65
C GLU A 99 -39.73 -11.60 7.54
N ILE A 100 -39.21 -10.39 7.78
CA ILE A 100 -38.29 -9.71 6.86
C ILE A 100 -36.91 -10.41 6.82
N GLY A 101 -36.42 -10.86 7.98
CA GLY A 101 -35.08 -11.46 8.09
C GLY A 101 -34.93 -12.78 7.32
N SER A 102 -35.98 -13.60 7.30
CA SER A 102 -35.97 -14.93 6.67
C SER A 102 -35.68 -14.91 5.15
N PRO A 103 -36.39 -14.12 4.31
CA PRO A 103 -36.12 -14.03 2.87
C PRO A 103 -34.84 -13.27 2.53
N VAL A 104 -34.36 -12.39 3.42
CA VAL A 104 -33.11 -11.61 3.22
C VAL A 104 -31.89 -12.39 3.76
N GLY A 105 -32.09 -13.47 4.50
CA GLY A 105 -31.01 -14.26 5.10
C GLY A 105 -30.28 -13.53 6.23
N ARG A 106 -30.96 -12.63 6.96
CA ARG A 106 -30.38 -11.80 8.03
C ARG A 106 -31.14 -12.00 9.34
N ASN A 107 -30.42 -11.82 10.46
CA ASN A 107 -31.07 -11.92 11.77
C ASN A 107 -32.00 -10.72 12.02
N GLN A 108 -33.02 -10.94 12.86
CA GLN A 108 -34.00 -9.92 13.23
C GLN A 108 -33.35 -8.63 13.74
N THR A 109 -32.27 -8.75 14.53
CA THR A 109 -31.56 -7.60 15.10
C THR A 109 -30.89 -6.72 14.04
N ASN A 110 -30.35 -7.31 12.97
CA ASN A 110 -29.74 -6.54 11.87
C ASN A 110 -30.82 -5.82 11.06
N VAL A 111 -31.93 -6.51 10.76
CA VAL A 111 -33.09 -5.89 10.10
C VAL A 111 -33.62 -4.70 10.92
N MET A 112 -33.84 -4.90 12.22
CA MET A 112 -34.30 -3.83 13.13
C MET A 112 -33.36 -2.63 13.09
N ARG A 113 -32.04 -2.85 13.22
CA ARG A 113 -31.03 -1.78 13.14
C ARG A 113 -31.07 -1.00 11.82
N ILE A 114 -31.28 -1.70 10.70
CA ILE A 114 -31.38 -1.05 9.38
C ILE A 114 -32.64 -0.19 9.31
N CYS A 115 -33.79 -0.71 9.76
CA CYS A 115 -35.02 0.05 9.81
C CYS A 115 -34.93 1.26 10.77
N ASP A 116 -34.28 1.12 11.92
CA ASP A 116 -34.08 2.22 12.87
C ASP A 116 -33.19 3.32 12.26
N CYS A 117 -32.09 2.94 11.60
CA CYS A 117 -31.26 3.89 10.85
C CYS A 117 -32.05 4.61 9.77
N TRP A 118 -32.89 3.89 9.01
CA TRP A 118 -33.77 4.49 8.00
C TRP A 118 -34.73 5.51 8.60
N MET A 119 -35.40 5.17 9.71
CA MET A 119 -36.35 6.08 10.38
C MET A 119 -35.67 7.33 10.96
N GLN A 120 -34.41 7.21 11.42
CA GLN A 120 -33.69 8.33 12.04
C GLN A 120 -32.97 9.23 11.02
N GLU A 121 -32.36 8.63 9.99
CA GLU A 121 -31.44 9.32 9.08
C GLU A 121 -31.99 9.48 7.65
N GLY A 122 -33.09 8.80 7.31
CA GLY A 122 -33.63 8.77 5.95
C GLY A 122 -32.72 8.05 4.95
N THR A 123 -31.73 7.29 5.43
CA THR A 123 -30.82 6.50 4.60
C THR A 123 -30.48 5.17 5.26
N THR A 124 -30.40 4.11 4.45
CA THR A 124 -29.85 2.81 4.86
C THR A 124 -28.37 2.69 4.47
N ASP A 125 -27.80 3.73 3.86
CA ASP A 125 -26.39 3.74 3.50
C ASP A 125 -25.51 3.69 4.73
N ARG A 126 -24.40 2.98 4.57
CA ARG A 126 -23.41 2.90 5.63
C ARG A 126 -22.75 4.26 5.79
N ARG A 127 -22.72 4.78 7.01
CA ARG A 127 -21.85 5.91 7.37
C ARG A 127 -20.41 5.61 6.95
N GLY A 128 -19.79 6.56 6.27
CA GLY A 128 -18.38 6.47 5.88
C GLY A 128 -17.53 6.12 7.10
N GLN A 129 -16.60 5.17 6.92
CA GLN A 129 -15.66 4.87 7.99
C GLN A 129 -14.71 6.06 8.16
N SER A 130 -14.77 6.72 9.31
CA SER A 130 -13.74 7.67 9.69
C SER A 130 -12.41 6.92 9.85
N HIS A 131 -11.37 7.42 9.20
CA HIS A 131 -10.03 6.91 9.43
C HIS A 131 -9.56 7.30 10.84
N PRO A 132 -8.74 6.44 11.49
CA PRO A 132 -8.08 6.83 12.72
C PRO A 132 -7.32 8.14 12.56
N PRO A 133 -7.25 8.98 13.60
CA PRO A 133 -6.48 10.21 13.55
C PRO A 133 -5.04 9.91 13.19
N GLN A 134 -4.48 10.76 12.34
CA GLN A 134 -3.09 10.61 11.93
C GLN A 134 -2.17 11.12 13.04
N CYS A 135 -1.03 10.45 13.23
CA CYS A 135 -0.06 10.83 14.25
C CYS A 135 0.72 12.11 13.91
N THR A 136 0.66 12.58 12.65
CA THR A 136 1.28 13.85 12.25
C THR A 136 0.24 14.81 11.70
N THR A 137 0.45 16.10 11.95
CA THR A 137 -0.40 17.18 11.45
C THR A 137 0.03 17.64 10.05
N SER A 138 -0.85 18.34 9.32
CA SER A 138 -0.51 18.89 7.99
C SER A 138 0.69 19.85 8.05
N ARG A 139 0.89 20.56 9.17
CA ARG A 139 2.02 21.47 9.37
C ARG A 139 3.34 20.70 9.48
N GLU A 140 3.36 19.62 10.25
CA GLU A 140 4.52 18.72 10.35
C GLU A 140 4.81 18.05 9.03
N ASP A 141 3.79 17.59 8.29
CA ASP A 141 3.99 16.95 6.98
C ASP A 141 4.68 17.91 5.99
N ARG A 142 4.34 19.21 6.01
CA ARG A 142 5.05 20.23 5.20
C ARG A 142 6.50 20.41 5.66
N GLN A 143 6.75 20.39 6.96
CA GLN A 143 8.11 20.50 7.50
C GLN A 143 8.96 19.28 7.13
N ILE A 144 8.39 18.07 7.22
CA ILE A 144 9.02 16.82 6.81
C ILE A 144 9.43 16.88 5.34
N VAL A 145 8.53 17.34 4.47
CA VAL A 145 8.79 17.50 3.04
C VAL A 145 9.90 18.54 2.80
N ARG A 146 9.83 19.69 3.47
CA ARG A 146 10.84 20.76 3.34
C ARG A 146 12.23 20.24 3.73
N MET A 147 12.35 19.58 4.87
CA MET A 147 13.63 19.02 5.33
C MET A 147 14.21 18.01 4.35
N ALA A 148 13.37 17.13 3.79
CA ALA A 148 13.83 16.12 2.83
C ALA A 148 14.26 16.71 1.47
N VAL A 149 13.74 17.88 1.10
CA VAL A 149 14.12 18.59 -0.13
C VAL A 149 15.40 19.40 0.07
N THR A 150 15.51 20.14 1.18
CA THR A 150 16.69 20.96 1.50
C THR A 150 17.92 20.09 1.76
N ASP A 151 17.79 19.10 2.64
CA ASP A 151 18.89 18.21 3.03
C ASP A 151 18.64 16.80 2.52
N ARG A 152 18.90 16.59 1.22
CA ARG A 152 18.66 15.30 0.56
C ARG A 152 19.32 14.06 1.19
N PRO A 153 20.50 14.10 1.85
CA PRO A 153 21.05 12.91 2.50
C PRO A 153 20.41 12.60 3.87
N LEU A 154 19.50 13.44 4.36
CA LEU A 154 18.90 13.28 5.67
C LEU A 154 18.02 12.03 5.74
N THR A 155 18.28 11.17 6.73
CA THR A 155 17.55 9.91 6.88
C THR A 155 16.19 10.11 7.56
N SER A 156 15.23 9.21 7.31
CA SER A 156 13.91 9.27 7.96
C SER A 156 13.98 9.22 9.50
N ARG A 157 15.02 8.62 10.08
CA ARG A 157 15.24 8.59 11.53
C ARG A 157 15.68 9.97 12.05
N ASN A 158 16.57 10.64 11.33
CA ASN A 158 17.02 11.98 11.72
C ASN A 158 15.88 12.99 11.59
N VAL A 159 15.06 12.88 10.53
CA VAL A 159 13.84 13.69 10.38
C VAL A 159 12.87 13.42 11.54
N ALA A 160 12.65 12.16 11.90
CA ALA A 160 11.81 11.80 13.05
C ALA A 160 12.30 12.49 14.33
N GLN A 161 13.58 12.34 14.69
CA GLN A 161 14.17 12.96 15.88
C GLN A 161 14.01 14.48 15.90
N HIS A 162 14.16 15.12 14.74
CA HIS A 162 13.94 16.57 14.64
C HIS A 162 12.48 16.95 14.87
N ILE A 163 11.52 16.23 14.28
CA ILE A 163 10.09 16.49 14.49
C ILE A 163 9.69 16.22 15.96
N GLU A 164 10.21 15.15 16.56
CA GLU A 164 10.01 14.82 17.97
C GLU A 164 10.53 15.94 18.89
N SER A 165 11.71 16.51 18.57
CA SER A 165 12.30 17.60 19.34
C SER A 165 11.48 18.89 19.33
N ILE A 166 10.67 19.11 18.28
CA ILE A 166 9.85 20.31 18.12
C ILE A 166 8.44 20.11 18.67
N THR A 167 7.88 18.91 18.51
CA THR A 167 6.43 18.66 18.68
C THR A 167 6.10 17.82 19.91
N HIS A 168 7.14 17.36 20.63
CA HIS A 168 7.05 16.62 21.90
C HIS A 168 6.19 15.35 21.86
N HIS A 169 5.89 14.80 20.68
CA HIS A 169 5.27 13.49 20.50
C HIS A 169 6.15 12.60 19.63
N SER A 170 6.18 11.30 19.91
CA SER A 170 7.03 10.35 19.17
C SER A 170 6.48 10.06 17.78
N VAL A 171 7.35 10.11 16.77
CA VAL A 171 7.03 9.83 15.37
C VAL A 171 8.01 8.80 14.84
N SER A 172 7.51 7.62 14.48
CA SER A 172 8.38 6.57 13.95
C SER A 172 8.99 6.96 12.59
N ALA A 173 10.22 6.50 12.32
CA ALA A 173 10.85 6.65 11.00
C ALA A 173 10.00 6.03 9.87
N ARG A 174 9.17 5.01 10.19
CA ARG A 174 8.22 4.40 9.24
C ARG A 174 7.11 5.38 8.87
N THR A 175 6.58 6.13 9.83
CA THR A 175 5.62 7.20 9.59
C THR A 175 6.21 8.26 8.67
N ILE A 176 7.40 8.77 8.99
CA ILE A 176 8.10 9.75 8.16
C ILE A 176 8.25 9.25 6.72
N ARG A 177 8.71 8.00 6.53
CA ARG A 177 8.82 7.41 5.20
C ARG A 177 7.46 7.34 4.48
N ARG A 178 6.38 6.98 5.16
CA ARG A 178 5.02 6.98 4.56
C ARG A 178 4.62 8.38 4.12
N ARG A 179 4.90 9.43 4.90
CA ARG A 179 4.61 10.83 4.55
C ARG A 179 5.38 11.30 3.33
N LEU A 180 6.67 10.99 3.28
CA LEU A 180 7.51 11.30 2.13
C LEU A 180 7.01 10.59 0.87
N LEU A 181 6.61 9.32 0.97
CA LEU A 181 6.04 8.60 -0.18
C LEU A 181 4.68 9.17 -0.62
N GLN A 182 3.82 9.58 0.33
CA GLN A 182 2.55 10.24 0.02
C GLN A 182 2.74 11.57 -0.72
N SER A 183 3.84 12.29 -0.45
CA SER A 183 4.20 13.51 -1.16
C SER A 183 5.06 13.26 -2.42
N GLY A 184 5.27 12.01 -2.83
CA GLY A 184 6.02 11.65 -4.03
C GLY A 184 7.54 11.67 -3.86
N LEU A 185 8.05 11.87 -2.65
CA LEU A 185 9.48 11.84 -2.35
C LEU A 185 9.93 10.41 -2.01
N SER A 186 10.88 9.93 -2.81
CA SER A 186 11.58 8.66 -2.56
C SER A 186 13.08 8.84 -2.78
N ALA A 187 13.87 8.27 -1.90
CA ALA A 187 15.31 8.17 -2.10
C ALA A 187 15.58 7.12 -3.19
N ARG A 188 16.39 7.49 -4.19
CA ARG A 188 16.91 6.54 -5.19
C ARG A 188 18.41 6.41 -4.99
N ARG A 189 18.90 5.17 -5.02
CA ARG A 189 20.34 4.92 -5.13
C ARG A 189 20.74 5.09 -6.61
N PRO A 190 21.76 5.89 -6.94
CA PRO A 190 22.26 5.93 -8.30
C PRO A 190 22.73 4.53 -8.72
N LEU A 191 22.35 4.09 -9.92
CA LEU A 191 22.67 2.76 -10.46
C LEU A 191 24.18 2.57 -10.63
N LEU A 192 24.87 3.63 -11.04
CA LEU A 192 26.31 3.69 -11.19
C LEU A 192 26.80 4.99 -10.55
N GLY A 193 27.54 4.87 -9.46
CA GLY A 193 28.37 5.96 -8.97
C GLY A 193 29.75 5.76 -9.57
N LEU A 194 30.11 6.52 -10.62
CA LEU A 194 31.51 6.57 -11.05
C LEU A 194 32.31 7.11 -9.86
N PRO A 195 33.21 6.32 -9.25
CA PRO A 195 34.00 6.82 -8.14
C PRO A 195 34.88 7.95 -8.66
N LEU A 196 34.59 9.17 -8.22
CA LEU A 196 35.52 10.28 -8.32
C LEU A 196 36.73 9.92 -7.47
N THR A 197 37.77 9.41 -8.13
CA THR A 197 39.09 9.20 -7.54
C THR A 197 39.61 10.51 -6.96
N GLN A 198 40.51 10.41 -5.99
CA GLN A 198 41.04 11.59 -5.30
C GLN A 198 41.74 12.56 -6.28
N SER A 199 42.39 12.06 -7.33
CA SER A 199 42.99 12.86 -8.39
C SER A 199 41.95 13.67 -9.16
N HIS A 200 40.83 13.04 -9.57
CA HIS A 200 39.74 13.74 -10.26
C HIS A 200 39.13 14.87 -9.41
N ARG A 201 38.98 14.65 -8.09
CA ARG A 201 38.47 15.70 -7.18
C ARG A 201 39.41 16.90 -7.09
N ARG A 202 40.72 16.64 -7.00
CA ARG A 202 41.76 17.69 -6.95
C ARG A 202 41.77 18.51 -8.24
N LEU A 203 41.79 17.84 -9.40
CA LEU A 203 41.79 18.51 -10.71
C LEU A 203 40.54 19.36 -10.92
N ARG A 204 39.34 18.85 -10.56
CA ARG A 204 38.11 19.64 -10.67
C ARG A 204 38.12 20.86 -9.76
N ARG A 205 38.65 20.74 -8.54
CA ARG A 205 38.78 21.88 -7.62
C ARG A 205 39.75 22.91 -8.18
N GLN A 206 40.94 22.48 -8.59
CA GLN A 206 41.93 23.37 -9.20
C GLN A 206 41.37 24.10 -10.43
N TRP A 207 40.66 23.40 -11.31
CA TRP A 207 40.03 23.98 -12.48
C TRP A 207 39.01 25.08 -12.12
N CYS A 208 38.21 24.86 -11.08
CA CYS A 208 37.28 25.88 -10.55
C CYS A 208 38.02 27.05 -9.91
N ASP A 209 39.08 26.78 -9.14
CA ASP A 209 39.87 27.82 -8.45
C ASP A 209 40.59 28.73 -9.45
N GLU A 210 41.17 28.16 -10.52
CA GLU A 210 41.80 28.91 -11.63
C GLU A 210 40.83 29.84 -12.37
N ARG A 211 39.53 29.49 -12.36
CA ARG A 211 38.48 30.16 -13.14
C ARG A 211 37.51 30.93 -12.25
N ARG A 212 37.87 31.10 -10.98
CA ARG A 212 37.04 31.77 -9.98
C ARG A 212 36.76 33.24 -10.31
N MET A 213 37.64 33.86 -11.08
CA MET A 213 37.55 35.25 -11.55
C MET A 213 37.05 35.37 -12.99
N TRP A 214 36.59 34.28 -13.62
CA TRP A 214 35.92 34.38 -14.91
C TRP A 214 34.60 35.11 -14.71
N ALA A 215 34.58 36.40 -15.02
CA ALA A 215 33.35 37.16 -15.20
C ALA A 215 32.62 36.60 -16.43
N ALA A 216 31.30 36.44 -16.29
CA ALA A 216 30.41 35.96 -17.34
C ALA A 216 30.27 36.97 -18.49
#